data_AF-A0A7Z7YT35-F1
#
_entry.id   AF-A0A7Z7YT35-F1
#
_cell.length_a   1.000
_cell.length_b   1.000
_cell.length_c   1.000
_cell.angle_alpha   90.00
_cell.angle_beta   90.00
_cell.angle_gamma   90.00
#
_symmetry.space_group_name_H-M   'P 1'
#
loop_
_entity.id
_entity.type
_entity.pdbx_description
1 polymer ?
#
loop_
_entity_poly.entity_id
_entity_poly.type
_entity_poly.pdbx_seq_one_letter_code
_entity_poly.pdbx_strand_id
1 'polypeptide(L)'
;RSSDLVFETEQQLEYLLLASGSEVNLAVEAAKELEQQGKGVRVISMPNWYAFEQQSSEYKESILPSDVTKRIAIEMASPLGWHKYVGIEGKVIGINSFGASAPGD
;
A
#
# COMPACT_ATOMS: atom_id res chain seq x y z
N ARG A 1 -5.18 14.52 5.94
CA ARG A 1 -4.62 14.24 4.59
C ARG A 1 -5.28 12.96 4.08
N SER A 2 -5.65 12.91 2.81
CA SER A 2 -6.28 11.74 2.18
C SER A 2 -5.20 10.69 1.89
N SER A 3 -5.45 9.77 0.95
CA SER A 3 -4.41 8.86 0.45
C SER A 3 -3.70 9.49 -0.74
N ASP A 4 -2.38 9.50 -0.74
CA ASP A 4 -1.58 10.19 -1.75
C ASP A 4 -0.55 9.25 -2.38
N LEU A 5 -0.24 9.48 -3.65
CA LEU A 5 0.86 8.84 -4.35
C LEU A 5 2.18 9.33 -3.76
N VAL A 6 3.04 8.40 -3.30
CA VAL A 6 4.33 8.73 -2.67
C VAL A 6 5.50 8.43 -3.60
N PHE A 7 5.41 7.34 -4.36
CA PHE A 7 6.46 6.92 -5.28
C PHE A 7 5.84 6.14 -6.44
N GLU A 8 6.40 6.31 -7.63
CA GLU A 8 6.03 5.57 -8.83
C GLU A 8 7.26 5.38 -9.70
N THR A 9 7.47 4.14 -10.15
CA THR A 9 8.51 3.78 -11.10
C THR A 9 8.14 4.21 -12.52
N GLU A 10 9.11 4.29 -13.42
CA GLU A 10 8.86 4.62 -14.83
C GLU A 10 8.32 3.44 -15.67
N GLN A 11 8.43 2.20 -15.18
CA GLN A 11 7.95 1.03 -15.93
C GLN A 11 6.42 0.93 -15.94
N GLN A 12 5.89 0.14 -16.87
CA GLN A 12 4.46 -0.18 -16.93
C GLN A 12 3.99 -0.70 -15.57
N LEU A 13 2.99 -0.05 -15.00
CA LEU A 13 2.53 -0.35 -13.65
C LEU A 13 2.01 -1.79 -13.53
N GLU A 14 2.63 -2.57 -12.65
CA GLU A 14 2.30 -3.97 -12.38
C GLU A 14 1.81 -4.19 -10.94
N TYR A 15 2.32 -3.43 -9.96
CA TYR A 15 2.09 -3.66 -8.54
C TYR A 15 1.73 -2.37 -7.80
N LEU A 16 0.80 -2.47 -6.85
CA LEU A 16 0.51 -1.41 -5.87
C LEU A 16 0.95 -1.83 -4.48
N LEU A 17 1.73 -0.98 -3.80
CA LEU A 17 2.07 -1.09 -2.39
C LEU A 17 1.28 -0.04 -1.62
N LEU A 18 0.35 -0.48 -0.78
CA LEU A 18 -0.47 0.37 0.07
C LEU A 18 0.12 0.34 1.48
N ALA A 19 0.53 1.47 2.02
CA ALA A 19 1.14 1.53 3.33
C ALA A 19 0.60 2.67 4.18
N SER A 20 0.73 2.57 5.49
CA SER A 20 0.38 3.62 6.44
C SER A 20 1.50 3.83 7.45
N GLY A 21 1.52 5.00 8.10
CA GLY A 21 2.47 5.29 9.19
C GLY A 21 3.94 5.17 8.79
N SER A 22 4.72 4.48 9.63
CA SER A 22 6.16 4.24 9.45
C SER A 22 6.48 3.30 8.28
N GLU A 23 5.53 2.46 7.87
CA GLU A 23 5.76 1.43 6.85
C GLU A 23 5.82 2.00 5.43
N VAL A 24 5.41 3.27 5.23
CA VAL A 24 5.49 3.93 3.93
C VAL A 24 6.93 3.99 3.41
N ASN A 25 7.90 4.29 4.28
CA ASN A 25 9.31 4.33 3.87
C ASN A 25 9.81 2.93 3.46
N LEU A 26 9.41 1.89 4.21
CA LEU A 26 9.73 0.51 3.87
C LEU A 26 9.15 0.11 2.51
N ALA A 27 7.92 0.52 2.22
CA ALA A 27 7.28 0.28 0.92
C ALA A 27 8.02 0.99 -0.22
N VAL A 28 8.52 2.21 0.00
CA VAL A 28 9.35 2.93 -0.99
C VAL A 28 10.67 2.22 -1.26
N GLU A 29 11.38 1.74 -0.22
CA GLU A 29 12.62 1.00 -0.43
C GLU A 29 12.37 -0.32 -1.18
N ALA A 30 11.30 -1.05 -0.85
CA ALA A 30 10.90 -2.25 -1.60
C ALA A 30 10.56 -1.93 -3.06
N ALA A 31 9.89 -0.82 -3.34
CA ALA A 31 9.58 -0.39 -4.70
C ALA A 31 10.86 -0.09 -5.51
N LYS A 32 11.87 0.53 -4.91
CA LYS A 32 13.18 0.77 -5.56
C LYS A 32 13.92 -0.54 -5.87
N GLU A 33 13.87 -1.53 -4.99
CA GLU A 33 14.47 -2.84 -5.27
C GLU A 33 13.74 -3.59 -6.40
N LEU A 34 12.41 -3.45 -6.48
CA LEU A 34 11.59 -4.03 -7.54
C LEU A 34 11.83 -3.31 -8.89
N GLU A 35 12.01 -2.00 -8.86
CA GLU A 35 12.37 -1.20 -10.04
C GLU A 35 13.69 -1.68 -10.66
N GLN A 36 14.70 -2.00 -9.83
CA GLN A 36 15.97 -2.57 -10.31
C GLN A 36 15.79 -3.93 -11.02
N GLN A 37 14.69 -4.63 -10.74
CA GLN A 37 14.30 -5.88 -11.40
C GLN A 37 13.39 -5.64 -12.61
N GLY A 38 13.20 -4.39 -13.01
CA GLY A 38 12.37 -3.97 -14.14
C GLY A 38 10.87 -4.07 -13.88
N LYS A 39 10.44 -3.99 -12.62
CA LYS A 39 9.02 -4.06 -12.22
C LYS A 39 8.42 -2.69 -12.04
N GLY A 40 7.25 -2.46 -12.63
CA GLY A 40 6.48 -1.24 -12.42
C GLY A 40 5.74 -1.28 -11.08
N VAL A 41 6.09 -0.38 -10.17
CA VAL A 41 5.54 -0.34 -8.81
C VAL A 41 5.09 1.07 -8.43
N ARG A 42 3.96 1.15 -7.76
CA ARG A 42 3.44 2.39 -7.18
C ARG A 42 3.25 2.24 -5.68
N VAL A 43 3.72 3.21 -4.92
CA VAL A 43 3.56 3.28 -3.46
C VAL A 43 2.53 4.35 -3.11
N ILE A 44 1.51 3.95 -2.37
CA ILE A 44 0.39 4.79 -1.96
C ILE A 44 0.35 4.82 -0.43
N SER A 45 0.39 6.04 0.12
CA SER A 45 0.18 6.25 1.55
C SER A 45 -1.31 6.34 1.83
N MET A 46 -1.81 5.52 2.76
CA MET A 46 -3.22 5.46 3.16
C MET A 46 -3.42 5.79 4.66
N PRO A 47 -3.14 7.03 5.11
CA PRO A 47 -3.20 7.40 6.52
C PRO A 47 -4.62 7.62 7.05
N ASN A 48 -5.60 7.85 6.18
CA ASN A 48 -6.98 8.10 6.56
C ASN A 48 -7.96 7.57 5.51
N TRP A 49 -8.51 6.39 5.78
CA TRP A 49 -9.41 5.70 4.86
C TRP A 49 -10.74 6.43 4.73
N TYR A 50 -11.27 6.99 5.82
CA TYR A 50 -12.52 7.75 5.80
C TYR A 50 -12.42 8.99 4.88
N ALA A 51 -11.29 9.69 4.91
CA ALA A 51 -11.06 10.82 4.01
C ALA A 51 -10.95 10.37 2.56
N PHE A 52 -10.27 9.25 2.29
CA PHE A 52 -10.15 8.67 0.96
C PHE A 52 -11.52 8.24 0.41
N GLU A 53 -12.38 7.66 1.24
CA GLU A 53 -13.71 7.21 0.82
C GLU A 53 -14.65 8.33 0.40
N GLN A 54 -14.42 9.56 0.87
CA GLN A 54 -15.21 10.73 0.47
C GLN A 54 -14.73 11.37 -0.83
N GLN A 55 -13.64 10.89 -1.43
CA GLN A 55 -13.14 11.41 -2.70
C GLN A 55 -13.97 10.92 -3.88
N SER A 56 -13.87 11.63 -5.00
CA SER A 56 -14.56 11.25 -6.23
C SER A 56 -14.05 9.90 -6.77
N SER A 57 -14.88 9.23 -7.58
CA SER A 57 -14.51 7.96 -8.20
C SER A 57 -13.28 8.09 -9.09
N GLU A 58 -13.15 9.21 -9.79
CA GLU A 58 -12.01 9.51 -10.68
C GLU A 58 -10.72 9.65 -9.88
N TYR A 59 -10.76 10.28 -8.71
CA TYR A 59 -9.59 10.36 -7.82
C TYR A 59 -9.25 8.99 -7.24
N LYS A 60 -10.25 8.21 -6.81
CA LYS A 60 -9.98 6.85 -6.31
C LYS A 60 -9.36 5.97 -7.38
N GLU A 61 -9.82 6.08 -8.64
CA GLU A 61 -9.26 5.35 -9.78
C GLU A 61 -7.83 5.80 -10.12
N SER A 62 -7.51 7.09 -10.01
CA SER A 62 -6.15 7.57 -10.26
C SER A 62 -5.16 7.11 -9.20
N ILE A 63 -5.61 6.88 -7.96
CA ILE A 63 -4.78 6.36 -6.86
C ILE A 63 -4.74 4.83 -6.87
N LEU A 64 -5.87 4.16 -7.07
CA LEU A 64 -6.04 2.70 -7.06
C LEU A 64 -6.65 2.20 -8.39
N PRO A 65 -5.90 2.23 -9.50
CA PRO A 65 -6.39 1.78 -10.80
C PRO A 65 -6.98 0.36 -10.71
N SER A 66 -8.21 0.21 -11.18
CA SER A 66 -8.99 -1.02 -11.08
C SER A 66 -8.43 -2.18 -11.91
N ASP A 67 -7.65 -1.86 -12.94
CA ASP A 67 -6.94 -2.80 -13.80
C ASP A 67 -5.69 -3.41 -13.15
N VAL A 68 -5.14 -2.77 -12.10
CA VAL A 68 -3.99 -3.29 -11.35
C VAL A 68 -4.47 -4.03 -10.10
N THR A 69 -4.62 -5.35 -10.21
CA THR A 69 -5.13 -6.23 -9.14
C THR A 69 -4.04 -6.74 -8.18
N LYS A 70 -2.77 -6.69 -8.58
CA LYS A 70 -1.63 -7.11 -7.75
C LYS A 70 -1.30 -6.06 -6.69
N ARG A 71 -2.03 -6.11 -5.58
CA ARG A 71 -1.96 -5.12 -4.50
C ARG A 71 -1.45 -5.74 -3.21
N ILE A 72 -0.55 -5.06 -2.52
CA ILE A 72 -0.01 -5.48 -1.24
C ILE A 72 -0.22 -4.36 -0.22
N ALA A 73 -0.94 -4.64 0.86
CA ALA A 73 -1.06 -3.74 2.00
C ALA A 73 0.02 -4.03 3.04
N ILE A 74 0.60 -2.99 3.64
CA ILE A 74 1.71 -3.07 4.59
C ILE A 74 1.40 -2.15 5.77
N GLU A 75 1.12 -2.74 6.93
CA GLU A 75 0.85 -2.01 8.17
C GLU A 75 1.19 -2.90 9.36
N MET A 76 1.99 -2.42 10.32
CA MET A 76 2.34 -3.17 11.53
C MET A 76 1.21 -3.15 12.57
N ALA A 77 0.00 -3.44 12.13
CA ALA A 77 -1.22 -3.55 12.92
C ALA A 77 -2.10 -4.69 12.38
N SER A 78 -3.35 -4.76 12.87
CA SER A 78 -4.32 -5.75 12.41
C SER A 78 -4.55 -5.62 10.90
N PRO A 79 -4.57 -6.72 10.13
CA PRO A 79 -4.86 -6.69 8.70
C PRO A 79 -6.34 -6.40 8.39
N LEU A 80 -7.20 -6.34 9.41
CA LEU A 80 -8.64 -6.20 9.25
C LEU A 80 -8.99 -4.94 8.45
N GLY A 81 -9.75 -5.12 7.36
CA GLY A 81 -10.21 -4.03 6.50
C GLY A 81 -9.37 -3.81 5.25
N TRP A 82 -8.09 -4.19 5.24
CA TRP A 82 -7.22 -4.01 4.07
C TRP A 82 -7.69 -4.79 2.84
N HIS A 83 -8.38 -5.91 3.04
CA HIS A 83 -9.01 -6.70 1.98
C HIS A 83 -9.98 -5.89 1.09
N LYS A 84 -10.54 -4.79 1.61
CA LYS A 84 -11.34 -3.85 0.80
C LYS A 84 -10.52 -3.21 -0.33
N TYR A 85 -9.25 -2.91 -0.08
CA TYR A 85 -8.38 -2.19 -1.03
C TYR A 85 -7.48 -3.11 -1.84
N VAL A 86 -7.01 -4.20 -1.24
CA VAL A 86 -6.14 -5.16 -1.95
C VAL A 86 -6.93 -6.16 -2.81
N GLY A 87 -8.22 -6.33 -2.55
CA GLY A 87 -9.08 -7.25 -3.30
C GLY A 87 -8.76 -8.73 -3.03
N ILE A 88 -9.28 -9.60 -3.89
CA ILE A 88 -9.18 -11.06 -3.73
C ILE A 88 -7.81 -11.63 -4.11
N GLU A 89 -7.07 -10.97 -5.00
CA GLU A 89 -5.75 -11.39 -5.46
C GLU A 89 -4.62 -10.77 -4.62
N GLY A 90 -4.97 -9.77 -3.81
CA GLY A 90 -4.02 -9.00 -3.04
C GLY A 90 -3.55 -9.70 -1.77
N LYS A 91 -2.50 -9.15 -1.17
CA LYS A 91 -1.91 -9.64 0.08
C LYS A 91 -1.88 -8.54 1.14
N VAL A 92 -1.87 -8.94 2.41
CA VAL A 92 -1.72 -8.02 3.54
C VAL A 92 -0.55 -8.50 4.39
N ILE A 93 0.41 -7.62 4.62
CA ILE A 93 1.54 -7.78 5.53
C ILE A 93 1.20 -6.98 6.79
N GLY A 94 0.87 -7.68 7.86
CA GLY A 94 0.57 -7.07 9.15
C GLY A 94 0.67 -8.08 10.29
N ILE A 95 0.19 -7.69 11.47
CA ILE A 95 0.36 -8.45 12.70
C ILE A 95 -0.97 -9.07 13.12
N ASN A 96 -1.02 -10.42 13.15
CA ASN A 96 -2.20 -11.20 13.51
C ASN A 96 -2.26 -11.59 15.00
N SER A 97 -1.30 -11.13 15.80
CA SER A 97 -1.14 -11.50 17.21
C SER A 97 -0.89 -10.28 18.08
N PHE A 98 -1.11 -10.41 19.39
CA PHE A 98 -0.62 -9.41 20.33
C PHE A 98 0.92 -9.37 20.30
N GLY A 99 1.48 -8.18 20.55
CA GLY A 99 2.92 -8.01 20.67
C GLY A 99 3.48 -8.86 21.81
N ALA A 100 4.71 -9.36 21.61
CA ALA A 100 5.52 -9.88 22.70
C ALA A 100 6.39 -8.73 23.23
N SER A 101 6.63 -8.68 24.54
CA SER A 101 7.56 -7.69 25.11
C SER A 101 8.98 -8.05 24.67
N ALA A 102 9.57 -7.21 23.82
CA ALA A 102 10.95 -7.30 23.35
C ALA A 102 11.47 -5.88 23.07
N PRO A 103 12.80 -5.65 23.13
CA PRO A 103 13.38 -4.38 22.68
C PRO A 103 13.05 -4.15 21.20
N GLY A 104 12.57 -2.95 20.86
CA GLY A 104 12.43 -2.52 19.47
C GLY A 104 13.74 -1.88 19.02
N ASP A 105 14.65 -2.68 18.50
CA ASP A 105 15.83 -2.21 17.76
C ASP A 105 15.57 -2.27 16.25
#